data_AF-A0A8B2YXQ5-F1
#
_entry.id   AF-A0A8B2YXQ5-F1
#
_cell.length_a   1.000
_cell.length_b   1.000
_cell.length_c   1.000
_cell.angle_alpha   90.00
_cell.angle_beta   90.00
_cell.angle_gamma   90.00
#
_symmetry.space_group_name_H-M   'P 1'
#
loop_
_entity.id
_entity.type
_entity.pdbx_description
1 polymer ?
#
loop_
_entity_poly.entity_id
_entity_poly.type
_entity_poly.pdbx_seq_one_letter_code
_entity_poly.pdbx_strand_id
1 'polypeptide(L)'
;MILRNADNIKAAISKLRLKDDIIIYRNDKLPQELNQRLNKFLSTSAMPKAAIGKVPNVAIIVPRVSNGGYVELIADEAYRKRREFLINSGANLELVKKEAGLYIYKLR
;
A
#
# COMPACT_ATOMS: atom_id res chain seq x y z
N MET A 1 -1.07 -21.29 -13.29
CA MET A 1 -1.11 -21.30 -11.80
C MET A 1 -0.83 -19.92 -11.20
N ILE A 2 0.23 -19.21 -11.61
CA ILE A 2 0.59 -17.88 -11.08
C ILE A 2 -0.51 -16.81 -11.31
N LEU A 3 -1.06 -16.72 -12.53
CA LEU A 3 -2.14 -15.78 -12.85
C LEU A 3 -3.38 -16.02 -11.99
N ARG A 4 -3.78 -17.29 -11.84
CA ARG A 4 -4.90 -17.70 -10.98
C ARG A 4 -4.71 -17.26 -9.52
N ASN A 5 -3.49 -17.37 -8.99
CA ASN A 5 -3.19 -16.92 -7.63
C ASN A 5 -3.25 -15.40 -7.50
N ALA A 6 -2.73 -14.65 -8.49
CA ALA A 6 -2.82 -13.19 -8.51
C ALA A 6 -4.29 -12.72 -8.55
N ASP A 7 -5.14 -13.36 -9.35
CA ASP A 7 -6.57 -13.05 -9.42
C ASP A 7 -7.29 -13.36 -8.10
N ASN A 8 -6.97 -14.50 -7.47
CA ASN A 8 -7.51 -14.85 -6.15
C ASN A 8 -7.12 -13.82 -5.08
N ILE A 9 -5.85 -13.38 -5.06
CA ILE A 9 -5.38 -12.35 -4.12
C ILE A 9 -6.08 -11.02 -4.40
N LYS A 10 -6.18 -10.61 -5.68
CA LYS A 10 -6.89 -9.40 -6.10
C LYS A 10 -8.34 -9.41 -5.64
N ALA A 11 -9.03 -10.54 -5.81
CA ALA A 11 -10.41 -10.72 -5.36
C ALA A 11 -10.56 -10.71 -3.84
N ALA A 12 -9.60 -11.31 -3.11
CA ALA A 12 -9.59 -11.32 -1.65
C ALA A 12 -9.36 -9.92 -1.07
N ILE A 13 -8.37 -9.18 -1.56
CA ILE A 13 -8.06 -7.81 -1.11
C ILE A 13 -9.26 -6.89 -1.34
N SER A 14 -9.94 -7.01 -2.49
CA SER A 14 -11.10 -6.17 -2.83
C SER A 14 -12.29 -6.32 -1.87
N LYS A 15 -12.32 -7.39 -1.06
CA LYS A 15 -13.35 -7.62 -0.02
C LYS A 15 -13.02 -6.92 1.30
N LEU A 16 -11.76 -6.55 1.52
CA LEU A 16 -11.32 -5.82 2.70
C LEU A 16 -11.69 -4.35 2.51
N ARG A 17 -12.59 -3.82 3.34
CA ARG A 17 -13.00 -2.43 3.27
C ARG A 17 -12.43 -1.62 4.43
N LEU A 18 -11.92 -0.45 4.12
CA LEU A 18 -11.56 0.55 5.12
C LEU A 18 -12.83 1.23 5.64
N LYS A 19 -12.83 1.51 6.95
CA LYS A 19 -13.90 2.28 7.59
C LYS A 19 -13.67 3.78 7.43
N ASP A 20 -12.41 4.18 7.50
CA ASP A 20 -11.95 5.56 7.51
C ASP A 20 -10.86 5.76 6.46
N ASP A 21 -10.64 7.02 6.09
CA ASP A 21 -9.47 7.40 5.30
C ASP A 21 -8.21 7.21 6.15
N ILE A 22 -7.13 6.69 5.56
CA ILE A 22 -5.88 6.41 6.27
C ILE A 22 -4.66 6.97 5.52
N ILE A 23 -3.54 7.03 6.23
CA ILE A 23 -2.22 7.26 5.64
C ILE A 23 -1.39 6.00 5.83
N ILE A 24 -0.80 5.52 4.75
CA ILE A 24 0.10 4.37 4.74
C ILE A 24 1.49 4.80 4.28
N TYR A 25 2.49 4.06 4.72
CA TYR A 25 3.90 4.43 4.61
C TYR A 25 4.70 3.33 3.96
N ARG A 26 5.71 3.72 3.20
CA ARG A 26 6.71 2.79 2.66
C ARG A 26 8.03 3.50 2.45
N ASN A 27 9.09 2.70 2.46
CA ASN A 27 10.39 3.11 1.95
C ASN A 27 10.55 2.50 0.56
N ASP A 28 10.50 3.32 -0.49
CA ASP A 28 10.66 2.89 -1.88
C ASP A 28 12.03 3.28 -2.42
N LYS A 29 12.60 2.46 -3.31
CA LYS A 29 13.88 2.74 -3.98
C LYS A 29 13.75 3.87 -5.01
N LEU A 30 12.62 3.92 -5.71
CA LEU A 30 12.32 4.87 -6.78
C LEU A 30 10.96 5.53 -6.51
N PRO A 31 10.82 6.29 -5.41
CA PRO A 31 9.54 6.82 -4.97
C PRO A 31 8.87 7.75 -6.00
N GLN A 32 9.64 8.40 -6.87
CA GLN A 32 9.14 9.24 -7.96
C GLN A 32 8.43 8.46 -9.09
N GLU A 33 8.71 7.16 -9.23
CA GLU A 33 8.11 6.31 -10.28
C GLU A 33 6.75 5.74 -9.85
N LEU A 34 6.25 6.09 -8.66
CA LEU A 34 4.95 5.64 -8.20
C LEU A 34 3.78 6.43 -8.78
N ASN A 35 4.03 7.58 -9.44
CA ASN A 35 2.99 8.41 -10.06
C ASN A 35 2.41 7.80 -11.35
N GLN A 36 1.79 6.62 -11.23
CA GLN A 36 1.27 5.85 -12.35
C GLN A 36 0.24 4.81 -11.88
N ARG A 37 -0.33 4.09 -12.84
CA ARG A 37 -1.10 2.87 -12.57
C ARG A 37 -0.18 1.76 -12.11
N LEU A 38 -0.52 1.12 -10.99
CA LEU A 38 0.28 0.05 -10.43
C LEU A 38 0.09 -1.25 -11.21
N ASN A 39 1.18 -1.79 -11.78
CA ASN A 39 1.15 -3.10 -12.47
C ASN A 39 1.27 -4.29 -11.49
N LYS A 40 1.57 -4.03 -10.22
CA LYS A 40 1.81 -5.03 -9.17
C LYS A 40 1.11 -4.58 -7.88
N PHE A 41 0.95 -5.49 -6.92
CA PHE A 41 0.53 -5.13 -5.57
C PHE A 41 1.57 -4.23 -4.91
N LEU A 42 1.13 -3.30 -4.07
CA LEU A 42 2.01 -2.40 -3.31
C LEU A 42 1.91 -2.68 -1.82
N SER A 43 2.96 -3.28 -1.26
CA SER A 43 3.08 -3.48 0.18
C SER A 43 3.48 -2.18 0.87
N THR A 44 2.74 -1.85 1.92
CA THR A 44 2.89 -0.64 2.73
C THR A 44 2.57 -0.94 4.19
N SER A 45 2.82 0.00 5.08
CA SER A 45 2.47 -0.10 6.50
C SER A 45 1.54 1.01 6.92
N ALA A 46 0.54 0.71 7.75
CA ALA A 46 -0.27 1.71 8.43
C ALA A 46 0.49 2.46 9.54
N MET A 47 1.72 2.05 9.86
CA MET A 47 2.55 2.69 10.87
C MET A 47 3.96 2.99 10.32
N PRO A 48 4.46 4.24 10.41
CA PRO A 48 5.77 4.60 9.85
C PRO A 48 6.91 3.71 10.37
N LYS A 49 6.89 3.38 11.67
CA LYS A 49 7.92 2.56 12.34
C LYS A 49 7.87 1.08 11.96
N ALA A 50 6.78 0.63 11.37
CA ALA A 50 6.59 -0.77 10.97
C ALA A 50 6.82 -0.99 9.46
N ALA A 51 7.09 0.09 8.71
CA ALA A 51 7.53 0.02 7.32
C ALA A 51 8.91 -0.67 7.20
N ILE A 52 9.10 -1.40 6.12
CA ILE A 52 10.34 -2.17 5.89
C ILE A 52 11.51 -1.24 5.61
N GLY A 53 12.63 -1.47 6.30
CA GLY A 53 13.96 -1.13 5.79
C GLY A 53 14.33 0.35 5.81
N LYS A 54 13.86 1.14 6.80
CA LYS A 54 14.32 2.49 7.25
C LYS A 54 13.12 3.44 7.47
N VAL A 55 13.42 4.72 7.73
CA VAL A 55 12.46 5.83 7.74
C VAL A 55 11.73 5.90 6.40
N PRO A 56 10.38 5.93 6.36
CA PRO A 56 9.63 6.05 5.12
C PRO A 56 9.99 7.29 4.31
N ASN A 57 10.10 7.13 2.99
CA ASN A 57 10.24 8.22 2.02
C ASN A 57 8.98 8.40 1.16
N VAL A 58 7.93 7.60 1.41
CA VAL A 58 6.63 7.71 0.77
C VAL A 58 5.52 7.64 1.83
N ALA A 59 4.56 8.54 1.72
CA ALA A 59 3.27 8.49 2.39
C ALA A 59 2.15 8.48 1.35
N ILE A 60 1.11 7.68 1.54
CA ILE A 60 -0.01 7.56 0.61
C ILE A 60 -1.31 7.77 1.38
N ILE A 61 -2.10 8.74 0.94
CA ILE A 61 -3.46 8.99 1.42
C ILE A 61 -4.38 7.99 0.72
N VAL A 62 -5.08 7.18 1.51
CA VAL A 62 -5.96 6.11 1.05
C VAL A 62 -7.39 6.41 1.50
N PRO A 63 -8.29 6.76 0.56
CA PRO A 63 -9.71 6.92 0.87
C PRO A 63 -10.37 5.62 1.37
N ARG A 64 -11.44 5.72 2.17
CA ARG A 64 -12.17 4.57 2.75
C ARG A 64 -12.71 3.56 1.70
N VAL A 65 -12.99 4.01 0.47
CA VAL A 65 -13.54 3.17 -0.62
C VAL A 65 -12.43 2.71 -1.59
N SER A 66 -11.18 2.66 -1.13
CA SER A 66 -10.05 2.31 -1.98
C SER A 66 -9.93 0.82 -2.28
N ASN A 67 -9.25 0.52 -3.38
CA ASN A 67 -8.88 -0.84 -3.77
C ASN A 67 -7.60 -1.32 -3.03
N GLY A 68 -7.73 -1.58 -1.73
CA GLY A 68 -6.65 -2.08 -0.89
C GLY A 68 -7.18 -2.62 0.43
N GLY A 69 -6.34 -3.37 1.15
CA GLY A 69 -6.80 -4.07 2.34
C GLY A 69 -5.72 -4.25 3.39
N TYR A 70 -6.15 -4.29 4.66
CA TYR A 70 -5.30 -4.61 5.79
C TYR A 70 -5.11 -6.12 5.88
N VAL A 71 -3.88 -6.60 5.70
CA VAL A 71 -3.59 -8.04 5.52
C VAL A 71 -2.85 -8.68 6.70
N GLU A 72 -2.59 -7.93 7.77
CA GLU A 72 -1.90 -8.46 8.95
C GLU A 72 -2.57 -9.71 9.53
N LEU A 73 -3.91 -9.76 9.53
CA LEU A 73 -4.67 -10.87 10.12
C LEU A 73 -4.44 -12.21 9.42
N ILE A 74 -3.99 -12.18 8.17
CA ILE A 74 -3.69 -13.37 7.36
C ILE A 74 -2.19 -13.53 7.10
N ALA A 75 -1.36 -12.63 7.63
CA ALA A 75 0.07 -12.71 7.52
C ALA A 75 0.62 -13.81 8.44
N ASP A 76 1.69 -14.45 7.97
CA ASP A 76 2.52 -15.32 8.80
C ASP A 76 3.01 -14.57 10.05
N GLU A 77 3.22 -15.29 11.15
CA GLU A 77 3.55 -14.70 12.45
C GLU A 77 4.79 -13.82 12.42
N ALA A 78 5.78 -14.16 11.59
CA ALA A 78 6.99 -13.37 11.42
C ALA A 78 6.71 -11.95 10.87
N TYR A 79 5.56 -11.74 10.23
CA TYR A 79 5.20 -10.50 9.54
C TYR A 79 4.05 -9.72 10.17
N ARG A 80 3.34 -10.25 11.17
CA ARG A 80 2.20 -9.57 11.80
C ARG A 80 2.57 -8.14 12.26
N LYS A 81 3.70 -7.94 12.93
CA LYS A 81 4.11 -6.62 13.46
C LYS A 81 4.37 -5.52 12.40
N ARG A 82 4.26 -5.80 11.10
CA ARG A 82 4.42 -4.82 10.01
C ARG A 82 3.19 -3.94 9.78
N ARG A 83 2.04 -4.27 10.38
CA ARG A 83 0.79 -3.50 10.21
C ARG A 83 0.46 -3.29 8.73
N GLU A 84 0.58 -4.37 7.97
CA GLU A 84 0.65 -4.30 6.51
C GLU A 84 -0.71 -3.92 5.90
N PHE A 85 -0.67 -2.91 5.05
CA PHE A 85 -1.74 -2.58 4.14
C PHE A 85 -1.26 -2.83 2.70
N LEU A 86 -2.03 -3.61 1.95
CA LEU A 86 -1.68 -4.02 0.60
C LEU A 86 -2.59 -3.30 -0.39
N ILE A 87 -2.01 -2.42 -1.22
CA ILE A 87 -2.73 -1.80 -2.34
C ILE A 87 -2.80 -2.80 -3.48
N ASN A 88 -3.98 -2.93 -4.07
CA ASN A 88 -4.23 -3.86 -5.14
C ASN A 88 -3.59 -3.41 -6.46
N SER A 89 -3.29 -4.36 -7.34
CA SER A 89 -2.83 -4.04 -8.70
C SER A 89 -3.93 -3.35 -9.50
N GLY A 90 -3.53 -2.47 -10.41
CA GLY A 90 -4.40 -1.68 -11.26
C GLY A 90 -4.94 -0.40 -10.63
N ALA A 91 -4.62 -0.11 -9.36
CA ALA A 91 -4.92 1.16 -8.72
C ALA A 91 -3.98 2.28 -9.20
N ASN A 92 -4.43 3.53 -9.14
CA ASN A 92 -3.63 4.67 -9.57
C ASN A 92 -3.10 5.43 -8.36
N LEU A 93 -1.82 5.80 -8.40
CA LEU A 93 -1.24 6.72 -7.43
C LEU A 93 -0.96 8.04 -8.13
N GLU A 94 -1.46 9.11 -7.52
CA GLU A 94 -1.26 10.49 -7.98
C GLU A 94 -0.35 11.21 -7.00
N LEU A 95 0.77 11.75 -7.48
CA LEU A 95 1.67 12.56 -6.66
C LEU A 95 0.97 13.86 -6.27
N VAL A 96 0.82 14.11 -4.98
CA VAL A 96 0.22 15.33 -4.44
C VAL A 96 1.29 16.38 -4.18
N LYS A 97 2.37 16.00 -3.49
CA LYS A 97 3.45 16.90 -3.09
C LYS A 97 4.71 16.11 -2.77
N LYS A 98 5.87 16.77 -2.89
CA LYS A 98 7.12 16.33 -2.27
C LYS A 98 7.54 17.38 -1.25
N GLU A 99 7.79 16.97 0.00
CA GLU A 99 8.17 17.86 1.09
C GLU A 99 9.21 17.19 1.98
N ALA A 100 10.32 17.90 2.27
CA ALA A 100 11.40 17.41 3.12
C ALA A 100 11.89 15.97 2.79
N GLY A 101 11.89 15.59 1.50
CA GLY A 101 12.30 14.26 1.04
C GLY A 101 11.20 13.18 1.10
N LEU A 102 10.03 13.49 1.65
CA LEU A 102 8.86 12.62 1.64
C LEU A 102 8.00 12.87 0.40
N TYR A 103 7.71 11.82 -0.36
CA TYR A 103 6.76 11.84 -1.46
C TYR A 103 5.36 11.52 -0.93
N ILE A 104 4.42 12.42 -1.15
CA ILE A 104 3.03 12.27 -0.68
C ILE A 104 2.16 11.98 -1.90
N TYR A 105 1.52 10.82 -1.89
CA TYR A 105 0.62 10.35 -2.94
C TYR A 105 -0.82 10.29 -2.44
N LYS A 106 -1.76 10.26 -3.39
CA LYS A 106 -3.15 9.90 -3.15
C LYS A 106 -3.51 8.68 -4.00
N LEU A 107 -4.19 7.71 -3.39
CA LEU A 107 -4.75 6.57 -4.09
C LEU A 107 -6.08 6.96 -4.76
N ARG A 108 -6.21 6.60 -6.05
CA ARG A 108 -7.36 6.86 -6.91
C ARG A 108 -7.93 5.57 -7.48
#